data_AF-A0A947Y675-F1
#
_entry.id   AF-A0A947Y675-F1
#
_cell.length_a   1.000
_cell.length_b   1.000
_cell.length_c   1.000
_cell.angle_alpha   90.00
_cell.angle_beta   90.00
_cell.angle_gamma   90.00
#
_symmetry.space_group_name_H-M   'P 1'
#
loop_
_entity.id
_entity.type
_entity.pdbx_description
1 polymer ?
#
loop_
_entity_poly.entity_id
_entity_poly.type
_entity_poly.pdbx_seq_one_letter_code
_entity_poly.pdbx_strand_id
1 'polypeptide(L)'
;MTAAPSIFLDTNILKASVDSRLALLPRHEKITWGDRDFEIEVHSPVRVNQNTKFLAQGNHERFQDTVALRYIAAFAKERKIALLTHEEVIFELMGLPRATGGKMFYGAPISKVPGPIQYSRIIFDGSGEDHQYEFLCQIQHPRFKELQRICGAYQGIGKPPHRNQLLDAFHILCAEHASASYFVTLDNKLIRMLTKRQTPVTAVTPITPKQLLITLVTRRPTWLWSFWREKRRLAKSGRRLELAVQDASDEWVD
;
A
#
# COMPACT_ATOMS: atom_id res chain seq x y z
N MET A 1 -12.16 7.19 -25.98
CA MET A 1 -11.20 7.38 -24.88
C MET A 1 -11.01 6.03 -24.21
N THR A 2 -9.79 5.51 -24.09
CA THR A 2 -9.55 4.26 -23.35
C THR A 2 -9.87 4.48 -21.87
N ALA A 3 -10.63 3.59 -21.26
CA ALA A 3 -10.91 3.66 -19.83
C ALA A 3 -9.60 3.71 -19.02
N ALA A 4 -9.57 4.52 -17.96
CA ALA A 4 -8.43 4.57 -17.05
C ALA A 4 -8.17 3.16 -16.47
N PRO A 5 -6.91 2.72 -16.36
CA PRO A 5 -6.62 1.39 -15.82
C PRO A 5 -7.07 1.31 -14.35
N SER A 6 -7.68 0.18 -14.01
CA SER A 6 -8.14 -0.16 -12.67
C SER A 6 -7.04 -0.89 -11.90
N ILE A 7 -6.77 -0.46 -10.67
CA ILE A 7 -5.68 -0.92 -9.83
C ILE A 7 -6.27 -1.46 -8.54
N PHE A 8 -6.17 -2.77 -8.31
CA PHE A 8 -6.57 -3.37 -7.05
C PHE A 8 -5.44 -3.28 -6.03
N LEU A 9 -5.73 -2.74 -4.85
CA LEU A 9 -4.78 -2.55 -3.77
C LEU A 9 -4.86 -3.71 -2.78
N ASP A 10 -3.73 -4.38 -2.57
CA ASP A 10 -3.55 -5.37 -1.50
C ASP A 10 -3.44 -4.70 -0.13
N THR A 11 -3.69 -5.45 0.95
CA THR A 11 -3.65 -4.92 2.32
C THR A 11 -2.27 -4.36 2.67
N ASN A 12 -1.19 -5.04 2.24
CA ASN A 12 0.17 -4.57 2.52
C ASN A 12 0.48 -3.20 1.89
N ILE A 13 -0.22 -2.83 0.81
CA ILE A 13 -0.11 -1.52 0.15
C ILE A 13 -0.77 -0.45 1.00
N LEU A 14 -1.99 -0.71 1.47
CA LEU A 14 -2.69 0.21 2.35
C LEU A 14 -1.90 0.41 3.65
N LYS A 15 -1.38 -0.67 4.25
CA LYS A 15 -0.51 -0.62 5.44
C LYS A 15 0.74 0.24 5.21
N ALA A 16 1.43 0.02 4.09
CA ALA A 16 2.62 0.77 3.74
C ALA A 16 2.34 2.25 3.42
N SER A 17 1.12 2.58 2.99
CA SER A 17 0.71 3.96 2.68
C SER A 17 0.48 4.82 3.92
N VAL A 18 0.26 4.22 5.08
CA VAL A 18 0.26 4.91 6.37
C VAL A 18 1.71 5.15 6.79
N ASP A 19 2.47 5.91 6.02
CA ASP A 19 3.93 5.97 6.18
C ASP A 19 4.36 6.97 7.27
N SER A 20 3.55 7.95 7.63
CA SER A 20 3.85 8.95 8.66
C SER A 20 3.33 8.51 10.03
N ARG A 21 4.23 8.42 11.02
CA ARG A 21 3.88 8.16 12.42
C ARG A 21 4.44 9.25 13.32
N LEU A 22 3.65 9.68 14.30
CA LEU A 22 4.13 10.49 15.42
C LEU A 22 5.02 9.63 16.31
N ALA A 23 6.25 10.07 16.51
CA ALA A 23 7.23 9.48 17.41
C ALA A 23 7.79 10.56 18.34
N LEU A 24 8.27 10.13 19.50
CA LEU A 24 8.99 11.00 20.42
C LEU A 24 10.49 10.76 20.19
N LEU A 25 11.20 11.78 19.72
CA LEU A 25 12.64 11.70 19.52
C LEU A 25 13.33 12.22 20.80
N PRO A 26 14.17 11.40 21.46
CA PRO A 26 14.95 11.88 22.60
C PRO A 26 15.98 12.90 22.12
N ARG A 27 16.11 13.98 22.87
CA ARG A 27 17.16 15.00 22.71
C ARG A 27 17.66 15.40 24.09
N HIS A 28 18.96 15.64 24.20
CA HIS A 28 19.57 16.10 25.44
C HIS A 28 19.52 17.63 25.44
N GLU A 29 18.91 18.20 26.48
CA GLU A 29 18.89 19.65 26.70
C GLU A 29 19.60 19.97 28.01
N LYS A 30 20.40 21.04 27.98
CA LYS A 30 20.92 21.63 29.21
C LYS A 30 19.88 22.59 29.76
N ILE A 31 19.44 22.33 30.99
CA ILE A 31 18.60 23.25 31.74
C ILE A 31 19.40 23.81 32.93
N THR A 32 19.27 25.11 33.17
CA THR A 32 19.83 25.75 34.35
C THR A 32 18.72 25.90 35.38
N TRP A 33 18.93 25.39 36.60
CA TRP A 33 17.99 25.50 37.70
C TRP A 33 18.71 25.96 38.97
N GLY A 34 18.49 27.22 39.35
CA GLY A 34 19.30 27.90 40.36
C GLY A 34 20.73 28.09 39.85
N ASP A 35 21.71 27.73 40.68
CA ASP A 35 23.15 27.86 40.36
C ASP A 35 23.75 26.57 39.76
N ARG A 36 22.91 25.67 39.23
CA ARG A 36 23.33 24.35 38.70
C ARG A 36 22.78 24.11 37.30
N ASP A 37 23.62 23.50 36.47
CA ASP A 37 23.24 23.00 35.15
C ASP A 37 22.96 21.49 35.22
N PHE A 38 21.88 21.08 34.57
CA PHE A 38 21.48 19.70 34.41
C PHE A 38 21.39 19.38 32.93
N GLU A 39 21.92 18.23 32.53
CA GLU A 39 21.64 17.66 31.23
C GLU A 39 20.49 16.66 31.38
N ILE A 40 19.35 16.97 30.76
CA ILE A 40 18.15 16.15 30.84
C ILE A 40 17.76 15.64 29.45
N GLU A 41 17.26 14.40 29.38
CA GLU A 41 16.65 13.88 28.17
C GLU A 41 15.20 14.37 28.09
N VAL A 42 14.91 15.20 27.08
CA VAL A 42 13.55 15.62 26.75
C VAL A 42 13.12 14.96 25.45
N HIS A 43 11.82 14.79 25.29
CA HIS A 43 11.25 14.11 24.14
C HIS A 43 10.45 15.10 23.29
N SER A 44 10.83 15.23 22.01
CA SER A 44 10.09 16.08 21.07
C SER A 44 9.23 15.26 20.12
N PRO A 45 7.95 15.63 19.92
CA PRO A 45 7.10 14.99 18.92
C PRO A 45 7.62 15.30 17.51
N VAL A 46 7.90 14.25 16.75
CA VAL A 46 8.33 14.32 15.34
C VAL A 46 7.53 13.35 14.50
N ARG A 47 7.26 13.71 13.23
CA ARG A 47 6.68 12.78 12.25
C ARG A 47 7.81 12.01 11.57
N VAL A 48 7.84 10.70 11.78
CA VAL A 48 8.83 9.79 11.18
C VAL A 48 8.17 8.97 10.09
N ASN A 49 8.87 8.79 8.96
CA ASN A 49 8.46 7.82 7.96
C ASN A 49 8.79 6.40 8.45
N GLN A 50 7.78 5.61 8.81
CA GLN A 50 7.99 4.26 9.37
C GLN A 50 8.55 3.24 8.35
N ASN A 51 8.50 3.55 7.05
CA ASN A 51 9.06 2.69 6.01
C ASN A 51 10.59 2.81 5.90
N THR A 52 11.22 3.81 6.54
CA THR A 52 12.70 3.92 6.59
C THR A 52 13.35 2.73 7.27
N LYS A 53 12.61 1.96 8.08
CA LYS A 53 13.05 0.67 8.63
C LYS A 53 13.56 -0.29 7.55
N PHE A 54 13.01 -0.24 6.34
CA PHE A 54 13.48 -1.07 5.23
C PHE A 54 14.89 -0.68 4.78
N LEU A 55 15.25 0.61 4.83
CA LEU A 55 16.62 1.07 4.58
C LEU A 55 17.57 0.57 5.66
N ALA A 56 17.18 0.67 6.94
CA ALA A 56 17.97 0.16 8.06
C ALA A 56 18.22 -1.36 7.96
N GLN A 57 17.30 -2.10 7.35
CA GLN A 57 17.41 -3.54 7.06
C GLN A 57 18.15 -3.86 5.75
N GLY A 58 18.66 -2.85 5.03
CA GLY A 58 19.30 -3.01 3.72
C GLY A 58 18.35 -3.28 2.54
N ASN A 59 17.03 -3.30 2.77
CA ASN A 59 16.01 -3.56 1.75
C ASN A 59 15.60 -2.28 1.00
N HIS A 60 16.52 -1.79 0.19
CA HIS A 60 16.36 -0.57 -0.62
C HIS A 60 15.22 -0.69 -1.64
N GLU A 61 15.04 -1.87 -2.24
CA GLU A 61 14.00 -2.10 -3.24
C GLU A 61 12.60 -1.90 -2.65
N ARG A 62 12.34 -2.52 -1.49
CA ARG A 62 11.05 -2.37 -0.80
C ARG A 62 10.80 -0.93 -0.36
N PHE A 63 11.85 -0.21 0.06
CA PHE A 63 11.71 1.22 0.36
C PHE A 63 11.34 2.04 -0.90
N GLN A 64 11.93 1.75 -2.05
CA GLN A 64 11.56 2.43 -3.30
C GLN A 64 10.10 2.16 -3.68
N ASP A 65 9.61 0.93 -3.49
CA ASP A 65 8.21 0.60 -3.73
C ASP A 65 7.27 1.38 -2.80
N THR A 66 7.63 1.58 -1.53
CA THR A 66 6.79 2.37 -0.61
C THR A 66 6.75 3.85 -0.99
N VAL A 67 7.88 4.40 -1.46
CA VAL A 67 7.96 5.77 -1.99
C VAL A 67 7.09 5.92 -3.24
N ALA A 68 7.05 4.91 -4.12
CA ALA A 68 6.25 4.93 -5.34
C ALA A 68 4.73 5.09 -5.07
N LEU A 69 4.25 4.65 -3.90
CA LEU A 69 2.82 4.75 -3.53
C LEU A 69 2.30 6.20 -3.52
N ARG A 70 3.13 7.17 -3.12
CA ARG A 70 2.75 8.60 -3.11
C ARG A 70 2.47 9.11 -4.53
N TYR A 71 3.25 8.65 -5.50
CA TYR A 71 3.05 9.00 -6.90
C TYR A 71 1.81 8.31 -7.46
N ILE A 72 1.60 7.03 -7.16
CA ILE A 72 0.38 6.31 -7.56
C ILE A 72 -0.87 7.02 -7.02
N ALA A 73 -0.85 7.46 -5.75
CA ALA A 73 -1.93 8.25 -5.17
C ALA A 73 -2.18 9.57 -5.91
N ALA A 74 -1.13 10.26 -6.38
CA ALA A 74 -1.27 11.46 -7.19
C ALA A 74 -1.98 11.17 -8.54
N PHE A 75 -1.59 10.09 -9.24
CA PHE A 75 -2.27 9.67 -10.48
C PHE A 75 -3.75 9.39 -10.25
N ALA A 76 -4.11 8.79 -9.11
CA ALA A 76 -5.50 8.50 -8.75
C ALA A 76 -6.30 9.77 -8.46
N LYS A 77 -5.72 10.74 -7.73
CA LYS A 77 -6.34 12.06 -7.48
C LYS A 77 -6.63 12.82 -8.78
N GLU A 78 -5.77 12.66 -9.77
CA GLU A 78 -5.93 13.23 -11.11
C GLU A 78 -6.84 12.38 -12.03
N ARG A 79 -7.47 11.32 -11.50
CA ARG A 79 -8.35 10.39 -12.23
C ARG A 79 -7.70 9.70 -13.43
N LYS A 80 -6.36 9.58 -13.43
CA LYS A 80 -5.60 8.87 -14.47
C LYS A 80 -5.63 7.36 -14.29
N ILE A 81 -5.91 6.91 -13.08
CA ILE A 81 -6.11 5.51 -12.70
C ILE A 81 -7.30 5.42 -11.74
N ALA A 82 -7.95 4.27 -11.67
CA ALA A 82 -8.97 3.98 -10.67
C ALA A 82 -8.38 3.04 -9.61
N LEU A 83 -8.42 3.43 -8.34
CA LEU A 83 -8.00 2.56 -7.24
C LEU A 83 -9.21 1.76 -6.73
N LEU A 84 -9.04 0.45 -6.63
CA LEU A 84 -10.04 -0.51 -6.19
C LEU A 84 -9.55 -1.20 -4.91
N THR A 85 -10.49 -1.54 -4.04
CA THR A 85 -10.22 -2.40 -2.88
C THR A 85 -11.47 -3.21 -2.54
N HIS A 86 -11.30 -4.26 -1.75
CA HIS A 86 -12.40 -5.06 -1.22
C HIS A 86 -12.60 -4.80 0.27
N GLU A 87 -13.79 -5.08 0.78
CA GLU A 87 -14.13 -4.85 2.18
C GLU A 87 -13.24 -5.66 3.16
N GLU A 88 -12.92 -6.92 2.84
CA GLU A 88 -11.99 -7.74 3.64
C GLU A 88 -10.59 -7.13 3.77
N VAL A 89 -10.09 -6.49 2.70
CA VAL A 89 -8.79 -5.79 2.71
C VAL A 89 -8.81 -4.64 3.71
N ILE A 90 -9.95 -3.96 3.84
CA ILE A 90 -10.12 -2.88 4.81
C ILE A 90 -10.24 -3.44 6.23
N PHE A 91 -10.92 -4.57 6.42
CA PHE A 91 -11.01 -5.21 7.74
C PHE A 91 -9.65 -5.69 8.25
N GLU A 92 -8.80 -6.24 7.39
CA GLU A 92 -7.41 -6.55 7.77
C GLU A 92 -6.58 -5.32 8.18
N LEU A 93 -6.95 -4.13 7.69
CA LEU A 93 -6.33 -2.87 8.06
C LEU A 93 -6.83 -2.40 9.44
N MET A 94 -8.10 -2.60 9.76
CA MET A 94 -8.71 -2.23 11.06
C MET A 94 -8.08 -2.98 12.25
N GLY A 95 -7.59 -4.21 12.04
CA GLY A 95 -6.86 -4.97 13.05
C GLY A 95 -5.49 -4.39 13.43
N LEU A 96 -5.04 -3.31 12.79
CA LEU A 96 -3.79 -2.65 13.14
C LEU A 96 -4.00 -1.47 14.08
N PRO A 97 -3.32 -1.45 15.25
CA PRO A 97 -3.26 -0.27 16.08
C PRO A 97 -2.76 0.91 15.24
N ARG A 98 -3.50 2.03 15.26
CA ARG A 98 -3.14 3.31 14.62
C ARG A 98 -3.38 3.41 13.10
N ALA A 99 -4.07 2.46 12.48
CA ALA A 99 -4.51 2.58 11.08
C ALA A 99 -5.78 3.44 10.88
N THR A 100 -6.45 3.82 11.98
CA THR A 100 -7.81 4.40 11.98
C THR A 100 -7.89 5.92 11.99
N GLY A 101 -6.76 6.64 12.06
CA GLY A 101 -6.75 8.10 12.28
C GLY A 101 -6.44 8.98 11.05
N GLY A 102 -6.27 8.42 9.85
CA GLY A 102 -5.77 9.18 8.69
C GLY A 102 -6.50 8.90 7.37
N LYS A 103 -6.36 9.82 6.41
CA LYS A 103 -6.84 9.62 5.03
C LYS A 103 -6.09 8.43 4.42
N MET A 104 -6.81 7.31 4.18
CA MET A 104 -6.24 6.11 3.57
C MET A 104 -5.54 6.43 2.25
N PHE A 105 -4.40 5.76 2.01
CA PHE A 105 -3.65 5.87 0.77
C PHE A 105 -3.39 7.33 0.31
N TYR A 106 -2.90 8.14 1.25
CA TYR A 106 -2.60 9.57 1.03
C TYR A 106 -3.82 10.41 0.62
N GLY A 107 -5.04 9.97 0.96
CA GLY A 107 -6.29 10.62 0.59
C GLY A 107 -6.63 10.55 -0.89
N ALA A 108 -6.08 9.59 -1.63
CA ALA A 108 -6.57 9.29 -2.97
C ALA A 108 -7.94 8.61 -2.89
N PRO A 109 -8.85 8.86 -3.86
CA PRO A 109 -10.12 8.16 -3.92
C PRO A 109 -9.89 6.67 -4.18
N ILE A 110 -10.50 5.82 -3.33
CA ILE A 110 -10.51 4.37 -3.49
C ILE A 110 -11.95 3.90 -3.56
N SER A 111 -12.30 3.18 -4.61
CA SER A 111 -13.62 2.56 -4.77
C SER A 111 -13.62 1.17 -4.14
N LYS A 112 -14.62 0.89 -3.31
CA LYS A 112 -14.89 -0.47 -2.86
C LYS A 112 -15.60 -1.24 -3.98
N VAL A 113 -15.17 -2.47 -4.24
CA VAL A 113 -15.79 -3.36 -5.23
C VAL A 113 -16.47 -4.53 -4.53
N PRO A 114 -17.56 -5.07 -5.10
CA PRO A 114 -18.20 -6.27 -4.56
C PRO A 114 -17.24 -7.46 -4.64
N GLY A 115 -17.36 -8.37 -3.68
CA GLY A 115 -16.62 -9.62 -3.67
C GLY A 115 -17.19 -10.64 -4.67
N PRO A 116 -16.37 -11.62 -5.08
CA PRO A 116 -16.78 -12.74 -5.94
C PRO A 116 -17.82 -13.66 -5.28
N ILE A 117 -17.92 -13.59 -3.95
CA ILE A 117 -18.83 -14.39 -3.14
C ILE A 117 -19.65 -13.40 -2.32
N GLN A 118 -20.97 -13.49 -2.43
CA GLN A 118 -21.89 -12.69 -1.64
C GLN A 118 -22.09 -13.40 -0.29
N TYR A 119 -21.76 -12.71 0.80
CA TYR A 119 -21.98 -13.20 2.15
C TYR A 119 -22.43 -12.04 3.04
N SER A 120 -23.28 -12.35 4.02
CA SER A 120 -24.01 -11.35 4.80
C SER A 120 -23.30 -10.90 6.09
N ARG A 121 -22.11 -11.46 6.38
CA ARG A 121 -21.39 -11.21 7.64
C ARG A 121 -19.92 -10.91 7.41
N ILE A 122 -19.45 -9.83 7.99
CA ILE A 122 -18.02 -9.55 8.14
C ILE A 122 -17.43 -10.62 9.05
N ILE A 123 -16.32 -11.20 8.65
CA ILE A 123 -15.74 -12.39 9.28
C ILE A 123 -14.78 -12.03 10.44
N PHE A 124 -14.84 -10.78 10.88
CA PHE A 124 -14.04 -10.20 11.95
C PHE A 124 -14.98 -9.71 13.05
N ASP A 125 -15.10 -10.49 14.12
CA ASP A 125 -15.96 -10.20 15.27
C ASP A 125 -15.18 -9.81 16.55
N GLY A 126 -13.85 -9.83 16.48
CA GLY A 126 -12.98 -9.51 17.62
C GLY A 126 -13.00 -10.56 18.74
N SER A 127 -13.62 -11.72 18.54
CA SER A 127 -13.74 -12.79 19.55
C SER A 127 -12.44 -13.55 19.80
N GLY A 128 -11.45 -13.41 18.90
CA GLY A 128 -10.22 -14.21 18.91
C GLY A 128 -10.34 -15.54 18.15
N GLU A 129 -11.54 -15.89 17.69
CA GLU A 129 -11.76 -17.00 16.75
C GLU A 129 -11.41 -16.55 15.31
N ASP A 130 -10.71 -17.41 14.57
CA ASP A 130 -10.25 -17.09 13.20
C ASP A 130 -11.31 -17.45 12.17
N HIS A 131 -12.53 -16.93 12.36
CA HIS A 131 -13.65 -17.17 11.45
C HIS A 131 -13.31 -16.81 10.01
N GLN A 132 -12.45 -15.80 9.79
CA GLN A 132 -11.95 -15.45 8.46
C GLN A 132 -11.23 -16.63 7.81
N TYR A 133 -10.33 -17.28 8.55
CA TYR A 133 -9.65 -18.47 8.07
C TYR A 133 -10.59 -19.65 7.85
N GLU A 134 -11.56 -19.88 8.76
CA GLU A 134 -12.57 -20.93 8.60
C GLU A 134 -13.40 -20.73 7.33
N PHE A 135 -13.88 -19.51 7.10
CA PHE A 135 -14.59 -19.14 5.87
C PHE A 135 -13.74 -19.42 4.64
N LEU A 136 -12.48 -18.94 4.62
CA LEU A 136 -11.59 -19.16 3.48
C LEU A 136 -11.35 -20.66 3.23
N CYS A 137 -11.31 -21.48 4.27
CA CYS A 137 -11.20 -22.94 4.11
C CYS A 137 -12.47 -23.56 3.49
N GLN A 138 -13.65 -22.97 3.74
CA GLN A 138 -14.93 -23.47 3.27
C GLN A 138 -15.28 -23.05 1.84
N ILE A 139 -14.63 -22.02 1.28
CA ILE A 139 -14.92 -21.54 -0.09
C ILE A 139 -14.75 -22.66 -1.12
N GLN A 140 -15.84 -23.00 -1.81
CA GLN A 140 -15.85 -24.00 -2.88
C GLN A 140 -15.68 -23.42 -4.29
N HIS A 141 -15.47 -22.10 -4.42
CA HIS A 141 -15.37 -21.41 -5.70
C HIS A 141 -14.24 -22.03 -6.58
N PRO A 142 -14.53 -22.53 -7.81
CA PRO A 142 -13.55 -23.26 -8.61
C PRO A 142 -12.26 -22.49 -8.86
N ARG A 143 -12.39 -21.20 -9.21
CA ARG A 143 -11.25 -20.32 -9.42
C ARG A 143 -10.45 -20.06 -8.15
N PHE A 144 -11.11 -20.01 -7.00
CA PHE A 144 -10.42 -19.83 -5.72
C PHE A 144 -9.54 -21.03 -5.40
N LYS A 145 -10.05 -22.25 -5.58
CA LYS A 145 -9.26 -23.49 -5.40
C LYS A 145 -8.05 -23.57 -6.33
N GLU A 146 -8.15 -23.01 -7.53
CA GLU A 146 -7.01 -22.87 -8.43
C GLU A 146 -5.99 -21.88 -7.87
N LEU A 147 -6.43 -20.68 -7.50
CA LEU A 147 -5.59 -19.63 -6.92
C LEU A 147 -4.91 -20.08 -5.62
N GLN A 148 -5.58 -20.87 -4.78
CA GLN A 148 -4.99 -21.48 -3.58
C GLN A 148 -3.75 -22.33 -3.92
N ARG A 149 -3.82 -23.15 -4.98
CA ARG A 149 -2.68 -23.96 -5.42
C ARG A 149 -1.56 -23.09 -6.00
N ILE A 150 -1.92 -22.04 -6.73
CA ILE A 150 -0.97 -21.12 -7.34
C ILE A 150 -0.21 -20.32 -6.27
N CYS A 151 -0.92 -19.81 -5.26
CA CYS A 151 -0.36 -19.05 -4.14
C CYS A 151 0.35 -19.95 -3.10
N GLY A 152 0.34 -21.27 -3.31
CA GLY A 152 0.98 -22.24 -2.42
C GLY A 152 0.19 -22.58 -1.16
N ALA A 153 -1.02 -22.05 -1.01
CA ALA A 153 -1.86 -22.30 0.16
C ALA A 153 -2.19 -23.79 0.33
N TYR A 154 -2.31 -24.54 -0.77
CA TYR A 154 -2.51 -25.99 -0.72
C TYR A 154 -1.24 -26.74 -0.29
N GLN A 155 -1.28 -27.37 0.89
CA GLN A 155 -0.15 -28.06 1.52
C GLN A 155 -0.16 -29.59 1.32
N GLY A 156 -1.10 -30.12 0.54
CA GLY A 156 -1.31 -31.56 0.35
C GLY A 156 -2.52 -32.10 1.11
N ILE A 157 -2.84 -33.37 0.87
CA ILE A 157 -4.00 -34.04 1.47
C ILE A 157 -3.81 -34.14 2.99
N GLY A 158 -4.85 -33.80 3.75
CA GLY A 158 -4.86 -33.90 5.21
C GLY A 158 -4.10 -32.79 5.95
N LYS A 159 -3.52 -31.82 5.23
CA LYS A 159 -2.87 -30.65 5.84
C LYS A 159 -3.75 -29.41 5.69
N PRO A 160 -3.94 -28.62 6.76
CA PRO A 160 -4.66 -27.37 6.68
C PRO A 160 -3.93 -26.41 5.71
N PRO A 161 -4.67 -25.59 4.93
CA PRO A 161 -4.04 -24.60 4.07
C PRO A 161 -3.29 -23.53 4.85
N HIS A 162 -2.29 -22.91 4.24
CA HIS A 162 -1.56 -21.82 4.89
C HIS A 162 -2.38 -20.51 4.88
N ARG A 163 -2.72 -19.98 6.06
CA ARG A 163 -3.57 -18.80 6.25
C ARG A 163 -3.24 -17.61 5.35
N ASN A 164 -2.01 -17.09 5.41
CA ASN A 164 -1.67 -15.88 4.63
C ASN A 164 -1.78 -16.11 3.12
N GLN A 165 -1.49 -17.33 2.64
CA GLN A 165 -1.57 -17.66 1.22
C GLN A 165 -3.01 -17.87 0.76
N LEU A 166 -3.94 -18.25 1.68
CA LEU A 166 -5.37 -18.22 1.41
C LEU A 166 -5.87 -16.78 1.21
N LEU A 167 -5.42 -15.86 2.06
CA LEU A 167 -5.76 -14.45 1.93
C LEU A 167 -5.23 -13.85 0.62
N ASP A 168 -3.96 -14.13 0.28
CA ASP A 168 -3.40 -13.72 -1.01
C ASP A 168 -4.25 -14.24 -2.19
N ALA A 169 -4.63 -15.52 -2.16
CA ALA A 169 -5.50 -16.12 -3.17
C ALA A 169 -6.88 -15.45 -3.24
N PHE A 170 -7.43 -15.03 -2.09
CA PHE A 170 -8.73 -14.38 -2.02
C PHE A 170 -8.68 -12.94 -2.54
N HIS A 171 -7.64 -12.19 -2.22
CA HIS A 171 -7.43 -10.83 -2.75
C HIS A 171 -7.26 -10.85 -4.26
N ILE A 172 -6.54 -11.82 -4.80
CA ILE A 172 -6.40 -12.00 -6.26
C ILE A 172 -7.77 -12.34 -6.87
N LEU A 173 -8.55 -13.23 -6.26
CA LEU A 173 -9.90 -13.54 -6.75
C LEU A 173 -10.80 -12.28 -6.78
N CYS A 174 -10.72 -11.44 -5.75
CA CYS A 174 -11.43 -10.17 -5.72
C CYS A 174 -10.96 -9.22 -6.83
N ALA A 175 -9.66 -9.15 -7.07
CA ALA A 175 -9.09 -8.35 -8.14
C ALA A 175 -9.54 -8.84 -9.54
N GLU A 176 -9.56 -10.16 -9.75
CA GLU A 176 -10.05 -10.79 -10.99
C GLU A 176 -11.54 -10.52 -11.20
N HIS A 177 -12.35 -10.70 -10.15
CA HIS A 177 -13.79 -10.43 -10.20
C HIS A 177 -14.10 -8.97 -10.53
N ALA A 178 -13.32 -8.04 -9.98
CA ALA A 178 -13.43 -6.62 -10.26
C ALA A 178 -12.86 -6.20 -11.63
N SER A 179 -12.38 -7.16 -12.43
CA SER A 179 -11.73 -6.90 -13.73
C SER A 179 -10.62 -5.86 -13.60
N ALA A 180 -9.83 -5.94 -12.53
CA ALA A 180 -8.73 -5.03 -12.31
C ALA A 180 -7.64 -5.25 -13.39
N SER A 181 -7.07 -4.17 -13.92
CA SER A 181 -5.94 -4.29 -14.83
C SER A 181 -4.68 -4.78 -14.11
N TYR A 182 -4.50 -4.33 -12.86
CA TYR A 182 -3.33 -4.63 -12.06
C TYR A 182 -3.71 -5.00 -10.63
N PHE A 183 -2.98 -5.96 -10.06
CA PHE A 183 -2.98 -6.28 -8.64
C PHE A 183 -1.67 -5.79 -8.02
N VAL A 184 -1.73 -4.77 -7.17
CA VAL A 184 -0.53 -4.14 -6.61
C VAL A 184 -0.25 -4.71 -5.23
N THR A 185 0.97 -5.20 -5.02
CA THR A 185 1.42 -5.76 -3.74
C THR A 185 2.91 -5.48 -3.51
N LEU A 186 3.33 -5.47 -2.24
CA LEU A 186 4.75 -5.46 -1.85
C LEU A 186 5.37 -6.85 -1.70
N ASP A 187 4.58 -7.92 -1.89
CA ASP A 187 5.09 -9.29 -1.77
C ASP A 187 5.72 -9.76 -3.09
N ASN A 188 7.05 -9.60 -3.17
CA ASN A 188 7.84 -10.08 -4.31
C ASN A 188 7.81 -11.61 -4.46
N LYS A 189 7.59 -12.38 -3.38
CA LYS A 189 7.46 -13.84 -3.47
C LYS A 189 6.14 -14.20 -4.14
N LEU A 190 5.05 -13.53 -3.76
CA LEU A 190 3.75 -13.70 -4.40
C LEU A 190 3.80 -13.34 -5.89
N ILE A 191 4.36 -12.18 -6.24
CA ILE A 191 4.53 -11.77 -7.64
C ILE A 191 5.32 -12.82 -8.43
N ARG A 192 6.43 -13.32 -7.89
CA ARG A 192 7.21 -14.39 -8.55
C ARG A 192 6.38 -15.66 -8.71
N MET A 193 5.61 -16.07 -7.71
CA MET A 193 4.77 -17.26 -7.79
C MET A 193 3.71 -17.14 -8.90
N LEU A 194 3.12 -15.96 -9.05
CA LEU A 194 2.10 -15.68 -10.06
C LEU A 194 2.68 -15.53 -11.48
N THR A 195 3.92 -15.06 -11.60
CA THR A 195 4.57 -14.76 -12.90
C THR A 195 5.51 -15.87 -13.40
N LYS A 196 5.86 -16.86 -12.58
CA LYS A 196 6.84 -17.92 -12.94
C LYS A 196 6.39 -18.85 -14.07
N ARG A 197 5.09 -18.91 -14.40
CA ARG A 197 4.57 -19.78 -15.47
C ARG A 197 4.48 -19.00 -16.79
N GLN A 198 4.80 -19.65 -17.91
CA GLN A 198 4.81 -19.01 -19.25
C GLN A 198 3.42 -18.58 -19.74
N THR A 199 2.35 -19.13 -19.18
CA THR A 199 0.97 -18.72 -19.45
C THR A 199 0.47 -17.78 -18.34
N PRO A 200 -0.27 -16.70 -18.68
CA PRO A 200 -0.85 -15.82 -17.67
C PRO A 200 -1.80 -16.65 -16.80
N VAL A 201 -1.36 -16.91 -15.58
CA VAL A 201 -2.06 -17.76 -14.62
C VAL A 201 -3.26 -17.02 -14.04
N THR A 202 -3.18 -15.68 -13.99
CA THR A 202 -4.20 -14.79 -13.44
C THR A 202 -4.74 -13.83 -14.50
N ALA A 203 -6.02 -13.46 -14.37
CA ALA A 203 -6.65 -12.45 -15.23
C ALA A 203 -6.17 -11.02 -14.91
N VAL A 204 -5.64 -10.82 -13.70
CA VAL A 204 -4.99 -9.57 -13.27
C VAL A 204 -3.48 -9.65 -13.41
N THR A 205 -2.83 -8.52 -13.69
CA THR A 205 -1.35 -8.45 -13.73
C THR A 205 -0.80 -8.12 -12.34
N PRO A 206 -0.14 -9.06 -11.63
CA PRO A 206 0.52 -8.77 -10.36
C PRO A 206 1.75 -7.89 -10.60
N ILE A 207 1.90 -6.82 -9.82
CA ILE A 207 2.94 -5.81 -10.06
C ILE A 207 3.37 -5.11 -8.77
N THR A 208 4.66 -4.73 -8.67
CA THR A 208 5.10 -3.88 -7.55
C THR A 208 4.69 -2.41 -7.79
N PRO A 209 4.59 -1.58 -6.74
CA PRO A 209 4.36 -0.15 -6.89
C PRO A 209 5.32 0.56 -7.86
N LYS A 210 6.63 0.30 -7.76
CA LYS A 210 7.63 0.90 -8.64
C LYS A 210 7.42 0.48 -10.09
N GLN A 211 7.16 -0.80 -10.33
CA GLN A 211 6.89 -1.32 -11.67
C GLN A 211 5.62 -0.69 -12.25
N LEU A 212 4.53 -0.58 -11.46
CA LEU A 212 3.30 0.07 -11.89
C LEU A 212 3.57 1.52 -12.25
N LEU A 213 4.29 2.27 -11.42
CA LEU A 213 4.63 3.66 -11.70
C LEU A 213 5.41 3.78 -13.02
N ILE A 214 6.40 2.92 -13.25
CA ILE A 214 7.11 2.86 -14.54
C ILE A 214 6.14 2.58 -15.67
N THR A 215 5.23 1.61 -15.54
CA THR A 215 4.22 1.29 -16.57
C THR A 215 3.30 2.48 -16.86
N LEU A 216 2.84 3.19 -15.84
CA LEU A 216 1.97 4.36 -15.98
C LEU A 216 2.68 5.55 -16.64
N VAL A 217 3.99 5.71 -16.39
CA VAL A 217 4.80 6.78 -17.00
C VAL A 217 5.22 6.44 -18.43
N THR A 218 5.57 5.17 -18.70
CA THR A 218 6.08 4.70 -19.99
C THR A 218 4.98 4.44 -21.01
N ARG A 219 3.77 4.05 -20.58
CA ARG A 219 2.55 4.16 -21.39
C ARG A 219 2.24 5.65 -21.55
N ARG A 220 2.93 6.29 -22.49
CA ARG A 220 3.04 7.73 -22.69
C ARG A 220 1.88 8.53 -22.11
N PRO A 221 2.22 9.52 -21.29
CA PRO A 221 1.47 10.75 -21.41
C PRO A 221 2.41 11.94 -21.56
N THR A 222 2.15 12.72 -22.59
CA THR A 222 2.81 14.00 -22.91
C THR A 222 2.89 14.95 -21.71
N TRP A 223 2.03 14.81 -20.70
CA TRP A 223 2.03 15.63 -19.48
C TRP A 223 3.19 15.36 -18.50
N LEU A 224 3.77 14.16 -18.45
CA LEU A 224 4.95 13.90 -17.58
C LEU A 224 6.19 14.59 -18.13
N TRP A 225 6.30 14.62 -19.46
CA TRP A 225 7.28 15.49 -20.13
C TRP A 225 6.99 16.95 -19.84
N SER A 226 5.74 17.40 -19.81
CA SER A 226 5.41 18.77 -19.40
C SER A 226 5.78 19.05 -17.94
N PHE A 227 5.43 18.19 -16.98
CA PHE A 227 5.77 18.35 -15.56
C PHE A 227 7.28 18.36 -15.30
N TRP A 228 8.03 17.42 -15.89
CA TRP A 228 9.50 17.40 -15.77
C TRP A 228 10.16 18.54 -16.54
N ARG A 229 9.58 18.99 -17.66
CA ARG A 229 10.07 20.15 -18.42
C ARG A 229 9.80 21.46 -17.67
N GLU A 230 8.66 21.60 -17.00
CA GLU A 230 8.30 22.70 -16.10
C GLU A 230 9.26 22.74 -14.90
N LYS A 231 9.45 21.61 -14.20
CA LYS A 231 10.41 21.51 -13.08
C LYS A 231 11.85 21.78 -13.51
N ARG A 232 12.28 21.31 -14.68
CA ARG A 232 13.61 21.62 -15.24
C ARG A 232 13.72 23.08 -15.68
N ARG A 233 12.66 23.70 -16.18
CA ARG A 233 12.62 25.12 -16.55
C ARG A 233 12.72 26.00 -15.30
N LEU A 234 12.02 25.64 -14.22
CA LEU A 234 12.11 26.30 -12.92
C LEU A 234 13.52 26.15 -12.32
N ALA A 235 14.11 24.95 -12.34
CA ALA A 235 15.47 24.71 -11.87
C ALA A 235 16.54 25.47 -12.69
N LYS A 236 16.36 25.63 -14.01
CA LYS A 236 17.27 26.40 -14.88
C LYS A 236 17.10 27.92 -14.76
N SER A 237 15.96 28.39 -14.26
CA SER A 237 15.67 29.83 -14.10
C SER A 237 16.38 30.49 -12.90
N GLY A 238 17.25 29.76 -12.18
CA GLY A 238 17.96 30.29 -11.02
C GLY A 238 17.07 30.58 -9.80
N ARG A 239 15.76 30.32 -9.87
CA ARG A 239 14.88 30.35 -8.71
C ARG A 239 15.22 29.14 -7.83
N ARG A 240 15.99 29.40 -6.78
CA ARG A 240 16.28 28.44 -5.70
C ARG A 240 14.99 27.74 -5.26
N LEU A 241 15.09 26.43 -5.10
CA LEU A 241 14.13 25.59 -4.39
C LEU A 241 14.08 26.01 -2.91
N GLU A 242 13.33 27.06 -2.59
CA GLU A 242 12.81 27.30 -1.22
C GLU A 242 11.33 26.91 -1.09
N LEU A 243 10.62 26.68 -2.19
CA LEU A 243 9.19 26.31 -2.18
C LEU A 243 8.91 24.79 -2.10
N ALA A 244 9.69 24.04 -1.33
CA ALA A 244 9.36 22.62 -1.07
C ALA A 244 9.48 22.19 0.41
N VAL A 245 9.74 23.14 1.32
CA VAL A 245 9.71 22.88 2.77
C VAL A 245 8.74 23.83 3.50
N GLN A 246 8.32 24.95 2.90
CA GLN A 246 7.37 25.90 3.52
C GLN A 246 5.90 25.76 3.07
N ASP A 247 5.61 25.35 1.83
CA ASP A 247 4.20 25.13 1.40
C ASP A 247 3.56 23.85 1.99
N ALA A 248 4.30 23.08 2.79
CA ALA A 248 3.76 21.95 3.54
C ALA A 248 3.52 22.24 5.04
N SER A 249 3.97 23.40 5.55
CA SER A 249 3.76 23.79 6.94
C SER A 249 2.63 24.79 7.14
N ASP A 250 2.30 25.61 6.13
CA ASP A 250 1.45 26.79 6.35
C ASP A 250 0.00 26.66 5.84
N GLU A 251 -0.36 25.55 5.18
CA GLU A 251 -1.77 25.22 4.81
C GLU A 251 -2.43 24.16 5.72
N TRP A 252 -1.84 23.87 6.89
CA TRP A 252 -2.39 22.89 7.85
C TRP A 252 -2.47 23.42 9.28
N VAL A 253 -2.74 24.71 9.43
CA VAL A 253 -3.39 25.27 10.62
C VAL A 253 -4.81 25.65 10.20
N ASP A 254 -5.67 24.63 10.21
CA ASP A 254 -7.08 24.62 10.67
C ASP A 254 -7.70 23.23 10.42
#